data_AF-A0A8H3UTF0-F1
#
_entry.id   AF-A0A8H3UTF0-F1
#
_cell.length_a   1.000
_cell.length_b   1.000
_cell.length_c   1.000
_cell.angle_alpha   90.00
_cell.angle_beta   90.00
_cell.angle_gamma   90.00
#
_symmetry.space_group_name_H-M   'P 1'
#
loop_
_entity.id
_entity.type
_entity.pdbx_description
1 polymer ?
#
loop_
_entity_poly.entity_id
_entity_poly.type
_entity_poly.pdbx_seq_one_letter_code
_entity_poly.pdbx_strand_id
1 'polypeptide(L)'
;MSEPESPFSEHDFEPELPNRVMDLWTALMRSGRGTEWDLLICNPPYISPNHFYTTTSRSVRNFEPKLALVPPPSESGLTDEQQGDLFYPRLLHLADKLKSKILLMEVADLSQAERVAAMAQERDCWSGVEIWCDQPGMPWRDSNLYNVPILGQGHGRSVFCWRDIDMISPISSSG
;
A
#
# COMPACT_ATOMS: atom_id res chain seq x y z
N MET A 1 -2.51 -42.91 59.82
CA MET A 1 -1.65 -41.93 59.13
C MET A 1 -2.52 -41.26 58.10
N SER A 2 -2.93 -40.03 58.38
CA SER A 2 -3.79 -39.22 57.50
C SER A 2 -2.89 -38.21 56.81
N GLU A 3 -2.95 -38.13 55.47
CA GLU A 3 -2.21 -37.15 54.69
C GLU A 3 -2.68 -35.73 55.03
N PRO A 4 -1.79 -34.71 55.03
CA PRO A 4 -2.22 -33.33 55.20
C PRO A 4 -2.78 -32.77 53.89
N GLU A 5 -3.94 -32.13 53.96
CA GLU A 5 -4.56 -31.44 52.82
C GLU A 5 -3.69 -30.25 52.35
N SER A 6 -3.56 -30.10 51.03
CA SER A 6 -2.87 -28.99 50.36
C SER A 6 -3.63 -27.67 50.57
N PRO A 7 -2.97 -26.56 50.97
CA PRO A 7 -3.63 -25.28 51.27
C PRO A 7 -3.86 -24.40 50.05
N PHE A 8 -3.65 -24.89 48.83
CA PHE A 8 -3.82 -24.09 47.62
C PHE A 8 -5.26 -24.19 47.14
N SER A 9 -6.13 -23.30 47.63
CA SER A 9 -7.36 -22.98 46.93
C SER A 9 -6.99 -22.42 45.56
N GLU A 10 -7.50 -23.03 44.49
CA GLU A 10 -7.58 -22.46 43.15
C GLU A 10 -8.37 -21.15 43.23
N HIS A 11 -7.71 -20.07 43.62
CA HIS A 11 -8.18 -18.74 43.31
C HIS A 11 -7.80 -18.52 41.85
N ASP A 12 -8.80 -18.68 40.98
CA ASP A 12 -8.80 -18.39 39.56
C ASP A 12 -8.01 -17.11 39.26
N PHE A 13 -6.74 -17.27 38.95
CA PHE A 13 -5.98 -16.27 38.23
C PHE A 13 -6.36 -16.47 36.76
N GLU A 14 -7.58 -16.10 36.38
CA GLU A 14 -7.86 -15.84 34.97
C GLU A 14 -6.98 -14.65 34.58
N PRO A 15 -5.98 -14.83 33.70
CA PRO A 15 -5.23 -13.68 33.21
C PRO A 15 -6.23 -12.81 32.45
N GLU A 16 -6.49 -11.59 32.93
CA GLU A 16 -7.23 -10.60 32.16
C GLU A 16 -6.57 -10.47 30.79
N LEU A 17 -7.21 -11.05 29.77
CA LEU A 17 -6.73 -10.97 28.40
C LEU A 17 -6.64 -9.48 28.06
N PRO A 18 -5.45 -8.98 27.71
CA PRO A 18 -5.25 -7.54 27.56
C PRO A 18 -6.27 -7.02 26.56
N ASN A 19 -7.04 -6.00 26.97
CA ASN A 19 -8.07 -5.30 26.20
C ASN A 19 -7.83 -5.49 24.69
N ARG A 20 -8.53 -6.47 24.10
CA ARG A 20 -8.26 -6.92 22.74
C ARG A 20 -8.64 -5.79 21.82
N VAL A 21 -7.66 -4.97 21.45
CA VAL A 21 -7.80 -3.96 20.40
C VAL A 21 -8.35 -4.71 19.20
N MET A 22 -9.59 -4.37 18.82
CA MET A 22 -10.25 -4.98 17.69
C MET A 22 -9.41 -4.70 16.46
N ASP A 23 -9.07 -5.74 15.70
CA ASP A 23 -8.33 -5.54 14.46
C ASP A 23 -9.20 -4.70 13.50
N LEU A 24 -8.53 -3.91 12.66
CA LEU A 24 -9.18 -2.95 11.77
C LEU A 24 -10.25 -3.62 10.90
N TRP A 25 -10.03 -4.86 10.46
CA TRP A 25 -10.97 -5.58 9.62
C TRP A 25 -12.27 -5.89 10.36
N THR A 26 -12.16 -6.40 11.59
CA THR A 26 -13.32 -6.65 12.44
C THR A 26 -14.07 -5.35 12.75
N ALA A 27 -13.35 -4.24 13.01
CA ALA A 27 -13.97 -2.95 13.27
C ALA A 27 -14.75 -2.42 12.04
N LEU A 28 -14.15 -2.50 10.84
CA LEU A 28 -14.79 -2.07 9.59
C LEU A 28 -16.04 -2.89 9.29
N MET A 29 -15.97 -4.22 9.42
CA MET A 29 -17.12 -5.10 9.19
C MET A 29 -18.29 -4.81 10.14
N ARG A 30 -18.00 -4.48 11.40
CA ARG A 30 -19.04 -4.10 12.38
C ARG A 30 -19.68 -2.74 12.11
N SER A 31 -19.03 -1.86 11.36
CA SER A 31 -19.55 -0.51 11.05
C SER A 31 -20.72 -0.53 10.06
N GLY A 32 -21.00 -1.66 9.40
CA GLY A 32 -22.11 -1.81 8.46
C GLY A 32 -21.95 -1.05 7.14
N ARG A 33 -20.87 -0.27 6.98
CA ARG A 33 -20.43 0.24 5.68
C ARG A 33 -19.75 -0.92 4.96
N GLY A 34 -20.19 -1.26 3.75
CA GLY A 34 -19.57 -2.32 2.96
C GLY A 34 -18.06 -2.14 2.86
N THR A 35 -17.33 -3.20 2.54
CA THR A 35 -15.86 -3.15 2.40
C THR A 35 -15.39 -2.44 1.14
N GLU A 36 -16.30 -1.84 0.38
CA GLU A 36 -16.03 -1.16 -0.89
C GLU A 36 -15.54 0.26 -0.62
N TRP A 37 -14.36 0.58 -1.13
CA TRP A 37 -13.73 1.88 -0.91
C TRP A 37 -13.71 2.67 -2.22
N ASP A 38 -13.95 3.97 -2.18
CA ASP A 38 -13.80 4.79 -3.39
C ASP A 38 -12.32 5.02 -3.72
N LEU A 39 -11.49 5.25 -2.69
CA LEU A 39 -10.10 5.62 -2.84
C LEU A 39 -9.23 4.93 -1.79
N LEU A 40 -8.14 4.31 -2.24
CA LEU A 40 -7.04 3.84 -1.42
C LEU A 40 -5.76 4.59 -1.81
N ILE A 41 -5.18 5.33 -0.88
CA ILE A 41 -3.90 6.03 -1.07
C ILE A 41 -2.85 5.46 -0.13
N CYS A 42 -1.60 5.34 -0.59
CA CYS A 42 -0.51 4.90 0.26
C CYS A 42 0.82 5.53 -0.17
N ASN A 43 1.54 6.07 0.80
CA ASN A 43 2.98 6.31 0.70
C ASN A 43 3.66 5.21 1.55
N PRO A 44 3.96 4.04 0.95
CA PRO A 44 4.62 2.96 1.68
C PRO A 44 6.12 3.26 1.84
N PRO A 45 6.82 2.57 2.75
CA PRO A 45 8.28 2.53 2.69
C PRO A 45 8.69 1.96 1.32
N TYR A 46 9.33 2.77 0.48
CA TYR A 46 9.65 2.40 -0.91
C TYR A 46 11.14 2.52 -1.25
N ILE A 47 11.96 2.97 -0.29
CA ILE A 47 13.40 3.18 -0.50
C ILE A 47 14.11 1.86 -0.25
N SER A 48 14.85 1.36 -1.24
CA SER A 48 15.64 0.15 -1.07
C SER A 48 16.79 0.36 -0.05
N PRO A 49 17.28 -0.71 0.60
CA PRO A 49 18.38 -0.62 1.56
C PRO A 49 19.62 0.13 1.04
N ASN A 50 20.03 -0.11 -0.20
CA ASN A 50 21.18 0.59 -0.78
C ASN A 50 20.85 2.06 -1.07
N HIS A 51 19.68 2.35 -1.65
CA HIS A 51 19.25 3.72 -1.93
C HIS A 51 19.15 4.57 -0.66
N PHE A 52 18.77 3.97 0.47
CA PHE A 52 18.77 4.66 1.75
C PHE A 52 20.13 5.27 2.09
N TYR A 53 21.24 4.59 1.78
CA TYR A 53 22.57 5.12 2.07
C TYR A 53 23.14 6.04 0.97
N THR A 54 22.74 5.82 -0.29
CA THR A 54 23.34 6.51 -1.45
C THR A 54 22.58 7.75 -1.91
N THR A 55 21.25 7.79 -1.75
CA THR A 55 20.41 8.86 -2.32
C THR A 55 19.68 9.70 -1.28
N THR A 56 19.43 9.18 -0.07
CA THR A 56 18.76 10.00 0.96
C THR A 56 19.71 11.01 1.59
N SER A 57 19.18 12.19 1.87
CA SER A 57 19.94 13.25 2.54
C SER A 57 20.41 12.80 3.93
N ARG A 58 21.49 13.40 4.42
CA ARG A 58 21.97 13.13 5.78
C ARG A 58 20.90 13.41 6.84
N SER A 59 20.04 14.42 6.61
CA SER A 59 18.96 14.77 7.52
C SER A 59 17.93 13.64 7.61
N VAL A 60 17.46 13.13 6.47
CA VAL A 60 16.49 12.04 6.41
C VAL A 60 17.02 10.82 7.17
N ARG A 61 18.26 10.42 6.93
CA ARG A 61 18.88 9.26 7.63
C ARG A 61 18.97 9.41 9.14
N ASN A 62 19.11 10.64 9.63
CA ASN A 62 19.35 10.91 11.04
C ASN A 62 18.06 11.20 11.81
N PHE A 63 17.03 11.74 11.16
CA PHE A 63 15.85 12.28 11.83
C PHE A 63 14.55 11.56 11.47
N GLU A 64 14.50 10.80 10.38
CA GLU A 64 13.30 10.06 10.01
C GLU A 64 13.39 8.59 10.44
N PRO A 65 12.27 7.98 10.89
CA PRO A 65 12.26 6.57 11.25
C PRO A 65 12.54 5.69 10.03
N LYS A 66 13.56 4.84 10.10
CA LYS A 66 13.89 3.91 9.02
C LYS A 66 12.73 3.00 8.62
N LEU A 67 11.86 2.63 9.58
CA LEU A 67 10.67 1.81 9.34
C LEU A 67 9.64 2.47 8.41
N ALA A 68 9.65 3.81 8.29
CA ALA A 68 8.78 4.55 7.38
C ALA A 68 9.40 4.71 5.98
N LEU A 69 10.67 4.37 5.81
CA LEU A 69 11.45 4.65 4.60
C LEU A 69 11.85 3.38 3.85
N VAL A 70 12.33 2.38 4.59
CA VAL A 70 12.93 1.17 4.04
C VAL A 70 12.09 -0.04 4.41
N PRO A 71 11.65 -0.85 3.43
CA PRO A 71 10.99 -2.11 3.70
C PRO A 71 11.81 -3.04 4.59
N PRO A 72 11.16 -3.83 5.47
CA PRO A 72 11.86 -4.76 6.34
C PRO A 72 12.68 -5.76 5.50
N PRO A 73 13.83 -6.22 6.03
CA PRO A 73 14.61 -7.25 5.36
C PRO A 73 13.76 -8.51 5.17
N SER A 74 13.83 -9.09 3.98
CA SER A 74 13.20 -10.36 3.68
C SER A 74 14.24 -11.47 3.82
N GLU A 75 13.85 -12.59 4.43
CA GLU A 75 14.69 -13.80 4.49
C GLU A 75 14.84 -14.47 3.11
N SER A 76 13.94 -14.13 2.18
CA SER A 76 14.06 -14.51 0.77
C SER A 76 15.14 -13.65 0.11
N GLY A 77 16.02 -14.25 -0.69
CA GLY A 77 17.15 -13.60 -1.37
C GLY A 77 16.72 -12.60 -2.46
N LEU A 78 15.87 -11.65 -2.11
CA LEU A 78 15.42 -10.56 -2.96
C LEU A 78 16.60 -9.66 -3.31
N THR A 79 16.57 -9.15 -4.53
CA THR A 79 17.42 -8.03 -4.92
C THR A 79 17.03 -6.77 -4.14
N ASP A 80 17.93 -5.80 -4.10
CA ASP A 80 17.70 -4.50 -3.44
C ASP A 80 16.44 -3.79 -3.99
N GLU A 81 16.25 -3.80 -5.31
CA GLU A 81 15.06 -3.24 -5.96
C GLU A 81 13.79 -3.99 -5.55
N GLN A 82 13.81 -5.33 -5.56
CA GLN A 82 12.65 -6.13 -5.14
C GLN A 82 12.30 -5.90 -3.66
N GLN A 83 13.28 -5.66 -2.80
CA GLN A 83 13.01 -5.27 -1.43
C GLN A 83 12.35 -3.89 -1.38
N GLY A 84 12.79 -2.92 -2.19
CA GLY A 84 12.12 -1.62 -2.32
C GLY A 84 10.66 -1.73 -2.77
N ASP A 85 10.31 -2.79 -3.50
CA ASP A 85 8.97 -3.01 -4.06
C ASP A 85 8.04 -3.84 -3.14
N LEU A 86 8.50 -4.25 -1.95
CA LEU A 86 7.87 -5.27 -1.11
C LEU A 86 6.39 -5.01 -0.78
N PHE A 87 5.98 -3.75 -0.64
CA PHE A 87 4.62 -3.40 -0.22
C PHE A 87 3.60 -3.39 -1.36
N TYR A 88 4.00 -3.17 -2.60
CA TYR A 88 3.06 -2.96 -3.71
C TYR A 88 2.18 -4.18 -4.02
N PRO A 89 2.70 -5.44 -4.03
CA PRO A 89 1.84 -6.62 -4.22
C PRO A 89 0.73 -6.73 -3.17
N ARG A 90 1.04 -6.34 -1.93
CA ARG A 90 0.05 -6.35 -0.84
C ARG A 90 -0.97 -5.23 -0.99
N LEU A 91 -0.55 -4.03 -1.37
CA LEU A 91 -1.45 -2.90 -1.63
C LEU A 91 -2.42 -3.22 -2.77
N LEU A 92 -1.94 -3.79 -3.87
CA LEU A 92 -2.77 -4.24 -4.98
C LEU A 92 -3.78 -5.32 -4.55
N HIS A 93 -3.35 -6.28 -3.71
CA HIS A 93 -4.26 -7.28 -3.15
C HIS A 93 -5.32 -6.68 -2.22
N LEU A 94 -4.94 -5.69 -1.40
CA LEU A 94 -5.90 -5.00 -0.53
C LEU A 94 -6.91 -4.19 -1.35
N ALA A 95 -6.46 -3.49 -2.39
CA ALA A 95 -7.32 -2.72 -3.28
C ALA A 95 -8.35 -3.59 -4.03
N ASP A 96 -7.98 -4.83 -4.35
CA ASP A 96 -8.89 -5.84 -4.91
C ASP A 96 -9.89 -6.33 -3.86
N LYS A 97 -9.41 -6.73 -2.68
CA LYS A 97 -10.27 -7.18 -1.56
C LYS A 97 -11.26 -6.12 -1.10
N LEU A 98 -10.85 -4.87 -1.09
CA LEU A 98 -11.65 -3.70 -0.72
C LEU A 98 -12.42 -3.11 -1.91
N LYS A 99 -12.33 -3.74 -3.10
CA LYS A 99 -12.94 -3.24 -4.35
C LYS A 99 -12.73 -1.74 -4.56
N SER A 100 -11.52 -1.26 -4.25
CA SER A 100 -11.17 0.15 -4.31
C SER A 100 -11.38 0.70 -5.73
N LYS A 101 -12.22 1.71 -5.94
CA LYS A 101 -12.40 2.25 -7.29
C LYS A 101 -11.13 2.89 -7.83
N ILE A 102 -10.36 3.51 -6.93
CA ILE A 102 -9.09 4.17 -7.22
C ILE A 102 -8.01 3.67 -6.24
N LEU A 103 -6.80 3.44 -6.76
CA LEU A 103 -5.58 3.20 -5.99
C LEU A 103 -4.49 4.19 -6.43
N LEU A 104 -3.89 4.89 -5.46
CA LEU A 104 -2.73 5.76 -5.69
C LEU A 104 -1.60 5.34 -4.75
N MET A 105 -0.45 4.99 -5.31
CA MET A 105 0.72 4.54 -4.54
C MET A 105 1.91 5.45 -4.86
N GLU A 106 2.55 6.00 -3.83
CA GLU A 106 3.81 6.73 -3.98
C GLU A 106 4.96 5.77 -4.30
N VAL A 107 5.90 6.22 -5.12
CA VAL A 107 7.09 5.46 -5.55
C VAL A 107 8.35 6.35 -5.50
N ALA A 108 9.52 5.71 -5.44
CA ALA A 108 10.81 6.39 -5.34
C ALA A 108 11.22 7.12 -6.63
N ASP A 109 11.06 6.46 -7.78
CA ASP A 109 11.50 6.95 -9.09
C ASP A 109 10.71 6.30 -10.24
N LEU A 110 11.08 6.66 -11.47
CA LEU A 110 10.42 6.16 -12.68
C LEU A 110 10.64 4.65 -12.90
N SER A 111 11.82 4.12 -12.61
CA SER A 111 12.12 2.70 -12.77
C SER A 111 11.26 1.85 -11.83
N GLN A 112 11.10 2.29 -10.58
CA GLN A 112 10.18 1.65 -9.65
C GLN A 112 8.73 1.83 -10.10
N ALA A 113 8.34 3.02 -10.58
CA ALA A 113 7.00 3.27 -11.10
C ALA A 113 6.62 2.29 -12.22
N GLU A 114 7.55 2.04 -13.16
CA GLU A 114 7.37 1.10 -14.26
C GLU A 114 7.15 -0.33 -13.76
N ARG A 115 7.97 -0.81 -12.81
CA ARG A 115 7.79 -2.15 -12.20
C ARG A 115 6.46 -2.26 -11.46
N VAL A 116 6.08 -1.25 -10.69
CA VAL A 116 4.82 -1.23 -9.93
C VAL A 116 3.60 -1.16 -10.86
N ALA A 117 3.68 -0.39 -11.94
CA ALA A 117 2.63 -0.33 -12.95
C ALA A 117 2.47 -1.67 -13.68
N ALA A 118 3.57 -2.37 -13.98
CA ALA A 118 3.52 -3.72 -14.53
C ALA A 118 2.80 -4.69 -13.57
N MET A 119 3.14 -4.68 -12.27
CA MET A 119 2.43 -5.47 -11.25
C MET A 119 0.94 -5.16 -11.19
N ALA A 120 0.54 -3.90 -11.43
CA ALA A 120 -0.86 -3.51 -11.48
C ALA A 120 -1.58 -4.04 -12.73
N GLN A 121 -0.96 -3.91 -13.92
CA GLN A 121 -1.50 -4.45 -15.17
C GLN A 121 -1.70 -5.97 -15.10
N GLU A 122 -0.79 -6.72 -14.44
CA GLU A 122 -0.91 -8.16 -14.23
C GLU A 122 -2.16 -8.58 -13.44
N ARG A 123 -2.81 -7.66 -12.72
CA ARG A 123 -4.04 -7.97 -11.97
C ARG A 123 -5.29 -8.07 -12.85
N ASP A 124 -5.24 -7.53 -14.06
CA ASP A 124 -6.34 -7.53 -15.05
C ASP A 124 -7.71 -7.11 -14.48
N CYS A 125 -7.70 -6.22 -13.47
CA CYS A 125 -8.89 -5.74 -12.77
C CYS A 125 -8.99 -4.21 -12.71
N TRP A 126 -8.08 -3.53 -13.43
CA TRP A 126 -8.02 -2.08 -13.56
C TRP A 126 -8.41 -1.72 -14.99
N SER A 127 -9.29 -0.73 -15.12
CA SER A 127 -9.63 -0.14 -16.42
C SER A 127 -8.49 0.70 -16.97
N GLY A 128 -7.61 1.21 -16.09
CA GLY A 128 -6.38 1.84 -16.51
C GLY A 128 -5.36 1.97 -15.38
N VAL A 129 -4.11 2.15 -15.81
CA VAL A 129 -2.93 2.36 -14.97
C VAL A 129 -2.11 3.48 -15.60
N GLU A 130 -1.66 4.42 -14.77
CA GLU A 130 -0.87 5.58 -15.15
C GLU A 130 0.30 5.79 -14.18
N ILE A 131 1.38 6.39 -14.66
CA ILE A 131 2.49 6.89 -13.84
C ILE A 131 2.40 8.41 -13.82
N TRP A 132 2.42 9.02 -12.63
CA TRP A 132 2.40 10.47 -12.47
C TRP A 132 3.76 10.97 -11.98
N CYS A 133 4.28 12.00 -12.63
CA CYS A 133 5.53 12.68 -12.25
C CYS A 133 5.28 13.95 -11.41
N ASP A 134 6.34 14.49 -10.80
CA ASP A 134 6.25 15.66 -9.91
C ASP A 134 5.83 16.98 -10.58
N GLN A 135 6.08 17.14 -11.89
CA GLN A 135 5.68 18.34 -12.62
C GLN A 135 4.45 18.06 -13.50
N PRO A 136 3.25 18.54 -13.12
CA PRO A 136 2.05 18.37 -13.93
C PRO A 136 2.03 19.35 -15.13
N GLY A 137 1.06 19.18 -16.03
CA GLY A 137 0.76 20.16 -17.08
C GLY A 137 1.53 19.99 -18.40
N MET A 138 2.34 18.94 -18.50
CA MET A 138 3.04 18.57 -19.74
C MET A 138 2.31 17.41 -20.44
N PRO A 139 2.45 17.28 -21.77
CA PRO A 139 1.83 16.18 -22.51
C PRO A 139 2.31 14.83 -21.98
N TRP A 140 1.41 13.85 -22.01
CA TRP A 140 1.71 12.47 -21.66
C TRP A 140 2.69 11.83 -22.65
N ARG A 141 3.45 10.85 -22.16
CA ARG A 141 4.34 10.00 -22.95
C ARG A 141 4.15 8.56 -22.51
N ASP A 142 4.45 7.58 -23.35
CA ASP A 142 4.38 6.19 -22.93
C ASP A 142 5.66 5.75 -22.22
N SER A 143 5.52 4.86 -21.24
CA SER A 143 6.65 4.10 -20.69
C SER A 143 7.21 3.17 -21.76
N ASN A 144 8.53 3.14 -21.88
CA ASN A 144 9.19 2.33 -22.91
C ASN A 144 9.06 0.83 -22.66
N LEU A 145 8.84 0.44 -21.40
CA LEU A 145 8.87 -0.96 -20.96
C LEU A 145 7.50 -1.63 -20.97
N TYR A 146 6.42 -0.89 -20.64
CA TYR A 146 5.12 -1.49 -20.32
C TYR A 146 3.93 -0.82 -21.00
N ASN A 147 4.16 0.13 -21.92
CA ASN A 147 3.11 0.93 -22.57
C ASN A 147 2.14 1.57 -21.57
N VAL A 148 2.68 2.05 -20.45
CA VAL A 148 1.90 2.73 -19.41
C VAL A 148 2.02 4.23 -19.64
N PRO A 149 0.90 4.99 -19.71
CA PRO A 149 0.95 6.44 -19.80
C PRO A 149 1.70 7.05 -18.63
N ILE A 150 2.67 7.92 -18.93
CA ILE A 150 3.41 8.75 -17.99
C ILE A 150 2.92 10.19 -18.15
N LEU A 151 2.30 10.72 -17.10
CA LEU A 151 1.75 12.06 -17.04
C LEU A 151 2.73 12.98 -16.31
N GLY A 152 2.99 14.14 -16.89
CA GLY A 152 3.92 15.13 -16.34
C GLY A 152 5.39 14.87 -16.68
N GLN A 153 6.28 15.61 -16.03
CA GLN A 153 7.73 15.55 -16.22
C GLN A 153 8.48 15.47 -14.89
N GLY A 154 9.78 15.19 -14.96
CA GLY A 154 10.64 15.03 -13.79
C GLY A 154 10.62 13.60 -13.25
N HIS A 155 10.66 13.45 -11.92
CA HIS A 155 10.74 12.15 -11.28
C HIS A 155 9.37 11.48 -11.25
N GLY A 156 9.31 10.17 -11.51
CA GLY A 156 8.11 9.38 -11.21
C GLY A 156 7.81 9.47 -9.72
N ARG A 157 6.55 9.78 -9.38
CA ARG A 157 6.11 9.99 -7.99
C ARG A 157 5.02 9.05 -7.55
N SER A 158 4.15 8.65 -8.46
CA SER A 158 3.09 7.72 -8.10
C SER A 158 2.64 6.86 -9.26
N VAL A 159 2.07 5.71 -8.91
CA VAL A 159 1.28 4.86 -9.80
C VAL A 159 -0.18 5.04 -9.43
N PHE A 160 -0.99 5.38 -10.43
CA PHE A 160 -2.42 5.61 -10.33
C PHE A 160 -3.16 4.51 -11.08
N CYS A 161 -4.07 3.81 -10.40
CA CYS A 161 -4.92 2.79 -11.00
C CYS A 161 -6.39 3.13 -10.75
N TRP A 162 -7.25 2.89 -11.75
CA TRP A 162 -8.69 3.09 -11.60
C TRP A 162 -9.47 1.95 -12.26
N ARG A 163 -10.69 1.76 -11.76
CA ARG A 163 -11.72 0.88 -12.35
C ARG A 163 -12.76 1.76 -13.02
N ASP A 164 -13.62 1.16 -13.84
CA ASP A 164 -14.74 1.86 -14.45
C ASP A 164 -15.53 2.56 -13.34
N ILE A 165 -15.40 3.88 -13.32
CA ILE A 165 -16.22 4.72 -12.47
C ILE A 165 -17.50 4.84 -13.27
N ASP A 166 -18.60 4.27 -12.78
CA ASP A 166 -19.93 4.53 -13.32
C ASP A 166 -20.15 6.05 -13.30
N MET A 167 -19.79 6.71 -14.39
CA MET A 167 -20.15 8.08 -14.67
C MET A 167 -21.65 8.04 -14.91
N ILE A 168 -22.43 8.25 -13.85
CA ILE A 168 -23.85 8.55 -13.98
C ILE A 168 -23.92 9.70 -14.96
N SER A 169 -24.32 9.40 -16.20
CA SER A 169 -24.47 10.41 -17.23
C SER A 169 -25.44 11.46 -16.69
N PRO A 170 -25.11 12.76 -16.71
CA PRO A 170 -26.06 13.77 -16.29
C PRO A 170 -27.31 13.56 -17.13
N ILE A 171 -28.43 13.33 -16.43
CA ILE A 171 -29.75 13.17 -17.04
C ILE A 171 -29.92 14.36 -17.97
N SER A 172 -29.96 14.09 -19.27
CA SER A 172 -30.28 15.09 -20.28
C SER A 172 -31.69 15.57 -19.99
N SER A 173 -31.82 16.69 -19.29
CA SER A 173 -33.07 17.41 -19.16
C SER A 173 -33.40 18.03 -20.50
N SER A 174 -34.16 17.29 -21.31
CA SER A 174 -34.91 17.84 -22.43
C SER A 174 -35.98 18.77 -21.88
N GLY A 175 -35.80 20.07 -22.09
CA GLY A 175 -36.83 21.10 -21.96
C GLY A 175 -37.05 21.76 -23.31
#